data_AF-A0A349AZF4-F1
#
_entry.id   AF-A0A349AZF4-F1
#
_cell.length_a   1.000
_cell.length_b   1.000
_cell.length_c   1.000
_cell.angle_alpha   90.00
_cell.angle_beta   90.00
_cell.angle_gamma   90.00
#
_symmetry.space_group_name_H-M   'P 1'
#
loop_
_entity.id
_entity.type
_entity.pdbx_description
1 polymer ?
#
loop_
_entity_poly.entity_id
_entity_poly.type
_entity_poly.pdbx_seq_one_letter_code
_entity_poly.pdbx_strand_id
1 'polypeptide(L)' 'MSDDDLLAVLRDAAAAVRRALDGLDDWGLAGTRSGQYRSDLAADEACLAVLDDAGLGWLSEESGVEHTDRAITVVVDPV' A
#
# COMPACT_ATOMS: atom_id res chain seq x y z
N MET A 1 14.58 -12.45 -4.47
CA MET A 1 13.57 -11.93 -5.40
C MET A 1 14.32 -11.41 -6.62
N SER A 2 13.93 -11.83 -7.83
CA SER A 2 14.43 -11.22 -9.06
C SER A 2 13.65 -9.96 -9.39
N ASP A 3 14.13 -9.17 -10.36
CA ASP A 3 13.42 -7.97 -10.83
C ASP A 3 12.03 -8.31 -11.41
N ASP A 4 11.91 -9.45 -12.10
CA ASP A 4 10.63 -9.91 -12.65
C ASP A 4 9.65 -10.32 -11.55
N ASP A 5 10.13 -10.98 -10.49
CA ASP A 5 9.32 -11.31 -9.32
C ASP A 5 8.84 -10.03 -8.61
N LEU A 6 9.74 -9.05 -8.43
CA LEU A 6 9.41 -7.78 -7.79
C LEU A 6 8.37 -7.01 -8.61
N LEU A 7 8.54 -6.95 -9.94
CA LEU A 7 7.58 -6.29 -10.82
C LEU A 7 6.22 -6.98 -10.79
N ALA A 8 6.15 -8.30 -10.64
CA ALA A 8 4.90 -9.03 -10.45
C ALA A 8 4.21 -8.62 -9.14
N VAL A 9 4.95 -8.59 -8.02
CA VAL A 9 4.42 -8.14 -6.71
C VAL A 9 3.88 -6.71 -6.78
N LEU A 10 4.61 -5.78 -7.42
CA LEU A 10 4.16 -4.39 -7.54
C LEU A 10 2.90 -4.26 -8.42
N ARG A 11 2.75 -5.10 -9.45
CA ARG A 11 1.51 -5.17 -10.23
C ARG A 11 0.34 -5.70 -9.39
N ASP A 12 0.59 -6.70 -8.56
CA ASP A 12 -0.42 -7.27 -7.66
C ASP A 12 -0.86 -6.24 -6.61
N ALA A 13 0.07 -5.47 -6.06
CA ALA A 13 -0.22 -4.37 -5.13
C ALA A 13 -1.08 -3.28 -5.81
N ALA A 14 -0.70 -2.83 -7.01
CA ALA A 14 -1.50 -1.87 -7.77
C ALA A 14 -2.91 -2.40 -8.12
N ALA A 15 -3.02 -3.69 -8.44
CA ALA A 15 -4.32 -4.33 -8.68
C ALA A 15 -5.17 -4.45 -7.41
N ALA A 16 -4.55 -4.68 -6.24
CA ALA A 16 -5.22 -4.70 -4.95
C ALA A 16 -5.76 -3.31 -4.60
N VAL A 17 -4.94 -2.26 -4.74
CA VAL A 17 -5.35 -0.86 -4.57
C VAL A 17 -6.55 -0.53 -5.47
N ARG A 18 -6.48 -0.87 -6.77
CA ARG A 18 -7.61 -0.64 -7.70
C ARG A 18 -8.89 -1.30 -7.19
N ARG A 19 -8.84 -2.56 -6.77
CA ARG A 19 -10.02 -3.28 -6.26
C ARG A 19 -10.57 -2.65 -4.99
N ALA A 20 -9.70 -2.20 -4.08
CA ALA A 20 -10.12 -1.52 -2.85
C ALA A 20 -10.84 -0.20 -3.16
N LEU A 21 -10.28 0.60 -4.07
CA LEU A 21 -10.87 1.88 -4.48
C LEU A 21 -12.16 1.70 -5.29
N ASP A 22 -12.26 0.68 -6.15
CA ASP A 22 -13.47 0.36 -6.91
C ASP A 22 -14.65 -0.01 -5.99
N GLY A 23 -14.38 -0.54 -4.80
CA GLY A 23 -15.37 -0.89 -3.78
C GLY A 23 -15.69 0.25 -2.79
N LEU A 24 -15.03 1.40 -2.91
CA LEU A 24 -15.19 2.52 -1.98
C LEU A 24 -16.14 3.57 -2.55
N ASP A 25 -17.35 3.63 -1.99
CA ASP A 25 -18.39 4.59 -2.42
C ASP A 25 -18.15 6.03 -1.90
N ASP A 26 -17.40 6.19 -0.79
CA ASP A 26 -17.11 7.48 -0.17
C ASP A 26 -15.62 7.79 -0.16
N TRP A 27 -15.24 8.77 -0.97
CA TRP A 27 -13.87 9.28 -1.12
C TRP A 27 -13.61 10.51 -0.25
N GLY A 28 -14.51 10.82 0.69
CA GLY A 28 -14.36 11.96 1.59
C GLY A 28 -13.23 11.77 2.60
N LEU A 29 -13.03 12.82 3.42
CA LEU A 29 -12.05 12.79 4.51
C LEU A 29 -12.33 11.64 5.49
N ALA A 30 -11.27 10.94 5.88
CA ALA A 30 -11.32 9.86 6.86
C ALA A 30 -11.62 10.38 8.28
N GLY A 31 -11.23 11.62 8.58
CA GLY A 31 -11.46 12.26 9.89
C GLY A 31 -10.55 11.74 11.01
N THR A 32 -9.61 10.86 10.69
CA THR A 32 -8.63 10.24 11.59
C THR A 32 -7.36 11.08 11.72
N ARG A 33 -6.90 11.69 10.62
CA ARG A 33 -5.83 12.70 10.57
C ARG A 33 -6.24 13.87 9.68
N SER A 34 -5.68 15.05 9.93
CA SER A 34 -5.97 16.23 9.10
C SER A 34 -5.48 16.00 7.67
N GLY A 35 -6.38 16.05 6.69
CA GLY A 35 -6.05 15.92 5.27
C GLY A 35 -6.10 14.49 4.71
N GLN A 36 -6.25 13.47 5.57
CA GLN A 36 -6.31 12.06 5.17
C GLN A 36 -7.70 11.71 4.60
N TYR A 37 -7.75 11.11 3.41
CA TYR A 37 -8.96 10.63 2.79
C TYR A 37 -9.19 9.14 3.05
N ARG A 38 -10.45 8.71 2.94
CA ARG A 38 -10.82 7.28 3.05
C ARG A 38 -10.18 6.46 1.93
N SER A 39 -9.98 7.06 0.76
CA SER A 39 -9.26 6.46 -0.37
C SER A 39 -7.82 6.09 0.01
N ASP A 40 -7.14 6.99 0.71
CA ASP A 40 -5.71 6.86 1.02
C ASP A 40 -5.50 5.70 1.99
N LEU A 41 -6.35 5.62 3.02
CA LEU A 41 -6.37 4.50 3.95
C LEU A 41 -6.70 3.15 3.27
N ALA A 42 -7.70 3.13 2.38
CA ALA A 42 -8.10 1.91 1.69
C ALA A 42 -7.03 1.43 0.70
N ALA A 43 -6.37 2.36 0.01
CA ALA A 43 -5.26 2.08 -0.89
C ALA A 43 -4.04 1.60 -0.10
N ASP A 44 -3.71 2.26 1.00
CA ASP A 44 -2.60 1.91 1.87
C ASP A 44 -2.73 0.48 2.40
N GLU A 45 -3.84 0.16 3.08
CA GLU A 45 -4.09 -1.17 3.63
C GLU A 45 -3.98 -2.27 2.55
N ALA A 46 -4.58 -2.05 1.38
CA ALA A 46 -4.56 -3.01 0.28
C ALA A 46 -3.15 -3.20 -0.31
N CYS A 47 -2.34 -2.14 -0.39
CA CYS A 47 -0.98 -2.20 -0.89
C CYS A 47 -0.07 -2.93 0.11
N LEU A 48 -0.11 -2.52 1.38
CA LEU A 48 0.77 -3.05 2.43
C LEU A 48 0.55 -4.54 2.67
N ALA A 49 -0.69 -5.02 2.61
CA ALA A 49 -0.98 -6.45 2.71
C ALA A 49 -0.25 -7.28 1.64
N VAL A 50 -0.18 -6.80 0.39
CA VAL A 50 0.55 -7.50 -0.68
C VAL A 50 2.07 -7.46 -0.44
N LEU A 51 2.60 -6.32 0.01
CA LEU A 51 4.03 -6.18 0.30
C LEU A 51 4.46 -7.08 1.48
N ASP A 52 3.61 -7.17 2.50
CA ASP A 52 3.83 -8.03 3.66
C ASP A 52 3.86 -9.51 3.29
N ASP A 53 2.86 -9.96 2.51
CA ASP A 53 2.76 -11.34 2.01
C ASP A 53 3.95 -11.71 1.10
N ALA A 54 4.48 -10.75 0.35
CA ALA A 54 5.66 -10.92 -0.49
C ALA A 54 6.99 -10.91 0.28
N GLY A 55 6.97 -10.68 1.59
CA GLY A 55 8.19 -10.62 2.41
C GLY A 55 9.04 -9.37 2.17
N LEU A 56 8.40 -8.24 1.82
CA LEU A 56 9.05 -6.94 1.61
C LEU A 56 8.88 -6.03 2.83
N GLY A 57 9.89 -5.20 3.14
CA GLY A 57 9.70 -4.08 4.05
C GLY A 57 9.02 -2.92 3.36
N TRP A 58 8.43 -1.99 4.11
CA TRP A 58 7.75 -0.84 3.52
C TRP A 58 7.85 0.43 4.34
N LEU A 59 7.82 1.56 3.64
CA LEU A 59 7.63 2.91 4.16
C LEU A 59 6.46 3.55 3.38
N SER A 60 5.36 3.81 4.07
CA SER A 60 4.13 4.43 3.58
C SER A 60 3.95 5.84 4.16
N GLU A 61 3.42 6.76 3.35
CA GLU A 61 2.96 8.07 3.81
C GLU A 61 1.89 7.97 4.92
N GLU A 62 0.97 7.02 4.78
CA GLU A 62 -0.19 6.89 5.66
C GLU A 62 0.13 6.12 6.95
N SER A 63 0.92 5.05 6.82
CA SER A 63 1.18 4.08 7.91
C SER A 63 2.59 4.14 8.50
N GLY A 64 3.51 4.91 7.93
CA GLY A 64 4.89 4.99 8.41
C GLY A 64 5.72 3.80 7.94
N VAL A 65 6.56 3.22 8.79
CA VAL A 65 7.58 2.24 8.36
C VAL A 65 7.49 0.92 9.13
N GLU A 66 7.59 -0.21 8.43
CA GLU A 66 7.65 -1.54 9.03
C GLU A 66 8.62 -2.48 8.28
N HIS A 67 9.10 -3.49 9.00
CA HIS A 67 9.99 -4.56 8.49
C HIS A 67 11.26 -4.07 7.76
N THR A 68 11.93 -3.05 8.29
CA THR A 68 13.18 -2.49 7.73
C THR A 68 14.38 -3.42 7.81
N ASP A 69 14.25 -4.55 8.49
CA ASP A 69 15.22 -5.64 8.56
C ASP A 69 15.14 -6.60 7.36
N ARG A 70 14.08 -6.54 6.55
CA ARG A 70 13.94 -7.31 5.32
C ARG A 70 14.91 -6.82 4.23
N ALA A 71 15.29 -7.73 3.33
CA ALA A 71 16.34 -7.46 2.34
C ALA A 71 15.99 -6.33 1.34
N ILE A 72 14.70 -6.10 1.09
CA ILE A 72 14.21 -5.03 0.20
C ILE A 72 13.14 -4.25 0.97
N THR A 73 13.24 -2.92 0.95
CA THR A 73 12.21 -2.00 1.46
C THR A 73 11.61 -1.21 0.30
N VAL A 74 10.29 -1.19 0.20
CA VAL A 74 9.54 -0.42 -0.80
C VAL A 74 9.07 0.89 -0.16
N VAL A 75 9.35 2.02 -0.81
CA VAL A 75 8.76 3.31 -0.43
C VAL A 75 7.51 3.51 -1.28
N VAL A 76 6.37 3.75 -0.65
CA VAL A 76 5.07 3.78 -1.32
C VAL A 76 4.25 5.01 -0.94
N ASP A 77 3.57 5.53 -1.95
CA ASP A 77 2.55 6.57 -1.88
C ASP A 77 1.28 5.97 -2.50
N PRO A 78 0.30 5.55 -1.68
CA PRO A 78 -0.86 4.77 -2.15
C PRO A 78 -1.92 5.57 -2.93
N VAL A 79 -2.08 6.88 -2.66
CA VAL A 79 -2.94 7.84 -3.41
C VAL A 79 -2.53 9.29 -3.13
#